data_AF-A0A355GJ77-F1
#
_entry.id   AF-A0A355GJ77-F1
#
_cell.length_a   1.000
_cell.length_b   1.000
_cell.length_c   1.000
_cell.angle_alpha   90.00
_cell.angle_beta   90.00
_cell.angle_gamma   90.00
#
_symmetry.space_group_name_H-M   'P 1'
#
loop_
_entity.id
_entity.type
_entity.pdbx_description
1 polymer ?
#
loop_
_entity_poly.entity_id
_entity_poly.type
_entity_poly.pdbx_seq_one_letter_code
_entity_poly.pdbx_strand_id
1 'polypeptide(L)'
;KTTVLSTVVLERLFDVVAILCYLGIGIYFAPNFPEEYQTVSLIVALGILITIILVAAYLIWTETVISLFRGIFSYLPFLPEKLTHLVLEMMRSGALGMTSMKSKRLCFGIIWTSFAQWLINGISIYVALWSFNIRVSPLAAFVVLGVTAFGVTVPSTPGFFGVVQFCFTLSLKAFGVSNADAFSASIYYQLSQYFPVTFIGLYYSNREGLKFSDAEQEAEKELEELEGGSA
;
A
#
# COMPACT_ATOMS: atom_id res chain seq x y z
N LYS A 1 -20.27 7.70 -9.09
CA LYS A 1 -19.34 6.55 -8.99
C LYS A 1 -17.92 6.94 -9.40
N THR A 2 -17.71 7.64 -10.52
CA THR A 2 -16.39 8.05 -11.05
C THR A 2 -15.53 8.90 -10.10
N THR A 3 -16.10 9.89 -9.40
CA THR A 3 -15.33 10.78 -8.50
C THR A 3 -14.71 10.06 -7.30
N VAL A 4 -15.42 9.07 -6.72
CA VAL A 4 -14.91 8.27 -5.60
C VAL A 4 -13.78 7.35 -6.06
N LEU A 5 -13.94 6.74 -7.24
CA LEU A 5 -12.91 5.91 -7.86
C LEU A 5 -11.63 6.72 -8.12
N SER A 6 -11.78 7.94 -8.65
CA SER A 6 -10.67 8.87 -8.89
C SER A 6 -9.90 9.24 -7.62
N THR A 7 -10.60 9.53 -6.52
CA THR A 7 -9.96 9.89 -5.24
C THR A 7 -9.22 8.72 -4.62
N VAL A 8 -9.78 7.51 -4.70
CA VAL A 8 -9.13 6.30 -4.18
C VAL A 8 -7.83 6.02 -4.93
N VAL A 9 -7.84 6.06 -6.27
CA VAL A 9 -6.62 5.85 -7.06
C VAL A 9 -5.54 6.87 -6.70
N LEU A 10 -5.91 8.14 -6.58
CA LEU A 10 -4.97 9.21 -6.22
C LEU A 10 -4.38 9.03 -4.82
N GLU A 11 -5.23 8.66 -3.85
CA GLU A 11 -4.79 8.32 -2.48
C GLU A 11 -3.77 7.18 -2.50
N ARG A 12 -4.02 6.11 -3.26
CA ARG A 12 -3.07 4.99 -3.38
C ARG A 12 -1.73 5.40 -4.00
N LEU A 13 -1.72 6.31 -4.97
CA LEU A 13 -0.47 6.84 -5.53
C LEU A 13 0.34 7.60 -4.46
N PHE A 14 -0.31 8.45 -3.68
CA PHE A 14 0.36 9.18 -2.60
C PHE A 14 0.76 8.30 -1.43
N ASP A 15 0.01 7.23 -1.14
CA ASP A 15 0.41 6.20 -0.18
C ASP A 15 1.74 5.55 -0.58
N VAL A 16 1.88 5.12 -1.84
CA VAL A 16 3.13 4.52 -2.35
C VAL A 16 4.30 5.49 -2.20
N VAL A 17 4.11 6.76 -2.55
CA VAL A 17 5.14 7.80 -2.37
C VAL A 17 5.50 7.97 -0.90
N ALA A 18 4.51 8.05 0.00
CA ALA A 18 4.75 8.21 1.44
C ALA A 18 5.53 7.03 2.02
N ILE A 19 5.12 5.78 1.72
CA ILE A 19 5.81 4.54 2.13
C ILE A 19 7.28 4.58 1.68
N LEU A 20 7.50 4.89 0.41
CA LEU A 20 8.83 4.95 -0.19
C LEU A 20 9.68 6.05 0.45
N CYS A 21 9.12 7.22 0.74
CA CYS A 21 9.80 8.28 1.48
C CYS A 21 10.20 7.82 2.89
N TYR A 22 9.29 7.21 3.65
CA TYR A 22 9.62 6.70 4.99
C TYR A 22 10.69 5.61 4.94
N LEU A 23 10.58 4.67 3.99
CA LEU A 23 11.59 3.63 3.78
C LEU A 23 12.96 4.24 3.45
N GLY A 24 13.01 5.20 2.53
CA GLY A 24 14.23 5.90 2.14
C GLY A 24 14.85 6.67 3.30
N ILE A 25 14.04 7.39 4.07
CA ILE A 25 14.46 8.09 5.30
C ILE A 25 15.01 7.08 6.32
N GLY A 26 14.31 5.97 6.52
CA GLY A 26 14.70 4.89 7.41
C GLY A 26 16.06 4.31 7.05
N ILE A 27 16.31 4.01 5.77
CA ILE A 27 17.58 3.42 5.30
C ILE A 27 18.71 4.46 5.32
N TYR A 28 18.47 5.68 4.86
CA TYR A 28 19.52 6.69 4.70
C TYR A 28 19.99 7.30 6.03
N PHE A 29 19.06 7.55 6.95
CA PHE A 29 19.37 8.20 8.23
C PHE A 29 19.53 7.22 9.41
N ALA A 30 19.26 5.92 9.22
CA ALA A 30 19.39 4.94 10.29
C ALA A 30 20.83 4.88 10.81
N PRO A 31 21.05 5.08 12.13
CA PRO A 31 22.36 4.88 12.72
C PRO A 31 22.76 3.40 12.66
N ASN A 32 24.03 3.13 12.34
CA ASN A 32 24.61 1.78 12.26
C ASN A 32 23.99 0.84 11.22
N PHE A 33 23.34 1.38 10.17
CA PHE A 33 22.91 0.54 9.06
C PHE A 33 24.15 -0.04 8.34
N PRO A 34 24.30 -1.37 8.20
CA PRO A 34 25.55 -1.95 7.73
C PRO A 34 25.88 -1.47 6.31
N GLU A 35 27.16 -1.18 6.04
CA GLU A 35 27.61 -0.68 4.73
C GLU A 35 27.32 -1.66 3.58
N GLU A 36 27.18 -2.96 3.89
CA GLU A 36 26.75 -4.00 2.95
C GLU A 36 25.37 -3.69 2.32
N TYR A 37 24.54 -2.88 2.97
CA TYR A 37 23.24 -2.46 2.45
C TYR A 37 23.27 -1.12 1.71
N GLN A 38 24.43 -0.52 1.43
CA GLN A 38 24.54 0.70 0.60
C GLN A 38 23.99 0.49 -0.81
N THR A 39 24.13 -0.72 -1.38
CA THR A 39 23.51 -1.04 -2.67
C THR A 39 21.98 -1.03 -2.56
N VAL A 40 21.43 -1.50 -1.44
CA VAL A 40 19.98 -1.49 -1.19
C VAL A 40 19.46 -0.06 -1.03
N SER A 41 20.21 0.83 -0.37
CA SER A 41 19.82 2.24 -0.25
C SER A 41 19.78 2.94 -1.61
N LEU A 42 20.75 2.65 -2.50
CA LEU A 42 20.76 3.16 -3.87
C LEU A 42 19.59 2.62 -4.70
N ILE A 43 19.28 1.32 -4.60
CA ILE A 43 18.12 0.71 -5.28
C ILE A 43 16.82 1.36 -4.81
N VAL A 44 16.66 1.57 -3.50
CA VAL A 44 15.47 2.22 -2.94
C VAL A 44 15.38 3.68 -3.39
N ALA A 45 16.49 4.43 -3.37
CA ALA A 45 16.53 5.81 -3.86
C ALA A 45 16.17 5.90 -5.35
N LEU A 46 16.69 5.00 -6.18
CA LEU A 46 16.32 4.88 -7.60
C LEU A 46 14.84 4.50 -7.75
N GLY A 47 14.33 3.57 -6.93
CA GLY A 47 12.91 3.18 -6.91
C GLY A 47 11.98 4.34 -6.56
N ILE A 48 12.34 5.16 -5.55
CA ILE A 48 11.66 6.41 -5.21
C ILE A 48 11.64 7.34 -6.42
N LEU A 49 12.81 7.59 -7.01
CA LEU A 49 12.95 8.51 -8.15
C LEU A 49 12.13 8.04 -9.35
N ILE A 50 12.22 6.76 -9.71
CA ILE A 50 11.44 6.15 -10.79
C ILE A 50 9.95 6.28 -10.50
N THR A 51 9.51 5.99 -9.28
CA THR A 51 8.09 6.10 -8.91
C THR A 51 7.59 7.53 -9.04
N ILE A 52 8.36 8.52 -8.56
CA ILE A 52 8.01 9.95 -8.72
C ILE A 52 7.94 10.32 -10.20
N ILE A 53 8.90 9.88 -11.02
CA ILE A 53 8.91 10.13 -12.46
C ILE A 53 7.71 9.48 -13.13
N LEU A 54 7.36 8.24 -12.79
CA LEU A 54 6.22 7.52 -13.35
C LEU A 54 4.89 8.19 -12.97
N VAL A 55 4.74 8.61 -11.71
CA VAL A 55 3.56 9.36 -11.26
C VAL A 55 3.49 10.70 -11.99
N ALA A 56 4.58 11.45 -12.08
CA ALA A 56 4.62 12.70 -12.83
C ALA A 56 4.29 12.49 -14.32
N ALA A 57 4.85 11.45 -14.93
CA ALA A 57 4.60 11.12 -16.33
C ALA A 57 3.13 10.73 -16.57
N TYR A 58 2.54 9.94 -15.68
CA TYR A 58 1.12 9.59 -15.71
C TYR A 58 0.22 10.83 -15.56
N LEU A 59 0.58 11.77 -14.68
CA LEU A 59 -0.18 12.99 -14.46
C LEU A 59 -0.05 14.01 -15.60
N ILE A 60 1.10 14.07 -16.28
CA ILE A 60 1.35 15.00 -17.39
C ILE A 60 0.88 14.42 -18.73
N TRP A 61 1.15 13.14 -18.99
CA TRP A 61 0.90 12.45 -20.26
C TRP A 61 -0.10 11.31 -20.10
N THR A 62 -1.20 11.57 -19.39
CA THR A 62 -2.25 10.58 -19.07
C THR A 62 -2.68 9.75 -20.28
N GLU A 63 -3.09 10.38 -21.37
CA GLU A 63 -3.61 9.66 -22.55
C GLU A 63 -2.53 8.80 -23.23
N THR A 64 -1.27 9.23 -23.20
CA THR A 64 -0.12 8.45 -23.72
C THR A 64 0.20 7.25 -22.85
N VAL A 65 0.14 7.41 -21.52
CA VAL A 65 0.36 6.29 -20.59
C VAL A 65 -0.78 5.28 -20.71
N ILE A 66 -2.03 5.73 -20.81
CA ILE A 66 -3.19 4.86 -21.03
C ILE A 66 -3.06 4.11 -22.37
N SER A 67 -2.63 4.76 -23.44
CA SER A 67 -2.44 4.09 -24.74
C SER A 67 -1.30 3.08 -24.72
N LEU A 68 -0.21 3.35 -24.00
CA LEU A 68 0.88 2.39 -23.78
C LEU A 68 0.37 1.14 -23.04
N PHE A 69 -0.38 1.32 -21.95
CA PHE A 69 -0.97 0.20 -21.20
C PHE A 69 -1.96 -0.59 -22.05
N ARG A 70 -2.79 0.08 -22.86
CA ARG A 70 -3.66 -0.59 -23.84
C ARG A 70 -2.86 -1.44 -24.82
N GLY A 71 -1.73 -0.91 -25.32
CA GLY A 71 -0.81 -1.66 -26.17
C GLY A 71 -0.26 -2.90 -25.46
N ILE A 72 0.25 -2.75 -24.24
CA ILE A 72 0.77 -3.86 -23.43
C ILE A 72 -0.30 -4.93 -23.19
N PHE A 73 -1.51 -4.52 -22.81
CA PHE A 73 -2.63 -5.44 -22.57
C PHE A 73 -3.06 -6.18 -23.84
N SER A 74 -2.94 -5.56 -25.02
CA SER A 74 -3.20 -6.26 -26.29
C SER A 74 -2.21 -7.39 -26.61
N TYR A 75 -1.03 -7.41 -25.99
CA TYR A 75 -0.04 -8.49 -26.11
C TYR A 75 -0.23 -9.61 -25.08
N LEU A 76 -1.16 -9.46 -24.13
CA LEU A 76 -1.44 -10.45 -23.09
C LEU A 76 -2.72 -11.22 -23.43
N PRO A 77 -2.64 -12.36 -24.14
CA PRO A 77 -3.81 -13.09 -24.64
C PRO A 77 -4.70 -13.69 -23.54
N PHE A 78 -4.24 -13.69 -22.29
CA PHE A 78 -4.97 -14.20 -21.13
C PHE A 78 -5.76 -13.13 -20.37
N LEU A 79 -5.66 -11.86 -20.78
CA LEU A 79 -6.31 -10.77 -20.05
C LEU A 79 -7.71 -10.49 -20.63
N PRO A 80 -8.78 -10.55 -19.82
CA PRO A 80 -10.12 -10.24 -20.28
C PRO A 80 -10.22 -8.80 -20.80
N GLU A 81 -10.87 -8.58 -21.94
CA GLU A 81 -11.07 -7.23 -22.50
C GLU A 81 -11.77 -6.30 -21.50
N LYS A 82 -12.74 -6.82 -20.73
CA LYS A 82 -13.44 -6.05 -19.70
C LYS A 82 -12.51 -5.57 -18.58
N LEU A 83 -11.57 -6.41 -18.13
CA LEU A 83 -10.58 -6.03 -17.12
C LEU A 83 -9.63 -4.96 -17.67
N THR A 84 -9.22 -5.11 -18.93
CA THR A 84 -8.44 -4.10 -19.65
C THR A 84 -9.17 -2.77 -19.70
N HIS A 85 -10.45 -2.77 -20.10
CA HIS A 85 -11.28 -1.56 -20.14
C HIS A 85 -11.48 -0.93 -18.76
N LEU A 86 -11.75 -1.73 -17.73
CA LEU A 86 -11.92 -1.27 -16.35
C LEU A 86 -10.64 -0.59 -15.84
N VAL A 87 -9.48 -1.23 -15.99
CA VAL A 87 -8.20 -0.67 -15.55
C VAL A 87 -7.89 0.64 -16.27
N LEU A 88 -8.11 0.70 -17.60
CA LEU A 88 -7.89 1.92 -18.37
C LEU A 88 -8.86 3.04 -17.96
N GLU A 89 -10.12 2.73 -17.65
CA GLU A 89 -11.10 3.70 -17.17
C GLU A 89 -10.76 4.19 -15.76
N MET A 90 -10.27 3.32 -14.87
CA MET A 90 -9.74 3.69 -13.56
C MET A 90 -8.53 4.63 -13.69
N MET A 91 -7.58 4.31 -14.57
CA MET A 91 -6.43 5.16 -14.87
C MET A 91 -6.86 6.51 -15.43
N ARG A 92 -7.86 6.56 -16.32
CA ARG A 92 -8.39 7.82 -16.84
C ARG A 92 -9.08 8.63 -15.75
N SER A 93 -9.87 7.97 -14.93
CA SER A 93 -10.60 8.58 -13.82
C SER A 93 -9.63 9.17 -12.79
N GLY A 94 -8.55 8.48 -12.43
CA GLY A 94 -7.53 8.99 -11.50
C GLY A 94 -6.89 10.29 -12.00
N ALA A 95 -6.49 10.32 -13.27
CA ALA A 95 -5.88 11.50 -13.87
C ALA A 95 -6.87 12.66 -14.08
N LEU A 96 -8.12 12.34 -14.44
CA LEU A 96 -9.22 13.31 -14.47
C LEU A 96 -9.50 13.87 -13.07
N GLY A 97 -9.39 13.06 -12.02
CA GLY A 97 -9.48 13.51 -10.62
C GLY A 97 -8.42 14.55 -10.30
N MET A 98 -7.17 14.30 -10.69
CA MET A 98 -6.06 15.23 -10.45
C MET A 98 -6.18 16.53 -11.25
N THR A 99 -6.61 16.46 -12.51
CA THR A 99 -6.84 17.66 -13.35
C THR A 99 -8.08 18.45 -12.92
N SER A 100 -9.09 17.78 -12.37
CA SER A 100 -10.30 18.40 -11.80
C SER A 100 -10.08 19.00 -10.41
N MET A 101 -8.98 18.63 -9.73
CA MET A 101 -8.53 19.23 -8.48
C MET A 101 -7.99 20.65 -8.69
N LYS A 102 -8.90 21.59 -8.98
CA LYS A 102 -8.62 23.03 -9.05
C LYS A 102 -8.20 23.62 -7.70
N SER A 103 -8.38 22.89 -6.59
CA SER A 103 -8.06 23.35 -5.24
C SER A 103 -6.76 22.73 -4.73
N LYS A 104 -5.70 23.55 -4.68
CA LYS A 104 -4.41 23.19 -4.04
C LYS A 104 -4.61 22.65 -2.62
N ARG A 105 -5.67 23.08 -1.92
CA ARG A 105 -6.03 22.63 -0.57
C ARG A 105 -6.43 21.15 -0.53
N LEU A 106 -7.15 20.66 -1.54
CA LEU A 106 -7.54 19.24 -1.59
C LEU A 106 -6.33 18.35 -1.89
N CYS A 107 -5.47 18.78 -2.82
CA CYS A 107 -4.21 18.09 -3.12
C CYS A 107 -3.31 18.00 -1.89
N PHE A 108 -3.09 19.13 -1.23
CA PHE A 108 -2.36 19.17 0.02
C PHE A 108 -3.01 18.30 1.10
N GLY A 109 -4.34 18.31 1.19
CA GLY A 109 -5.09 17.45 2.10
C GLY A 109 -4.79 15.98 1.92
N ILE A 110 -4.87 15.47 0.69
CA ILE A 110 -4.60 14.05 0.37
C ILE A 110 -3.14 13.67 0.67
N ILE A 111 -2.18 14.50 0.23
CA ILE A 111 -0.76 14.28 0.53
C ILE A 111 -0.54 14.24 2.03
N TRP A 112 -1.07 15.22 2.76
CA TRP A 112 -0.93 15.31 4.21
C TRP A 112 -1.53 14.10 4.90
N THR A 113 -2.74 13.68 4.54
CA THR A 113 -3.41 12.53 5.15
C THR A 113 -2.66 11.22 4.87
N SER A 114 -2.15 11.02 3.65
CA SER A 114 -1.34 9.84 3.33
C SER A 114 -0.06 9.81 4.17
N PHE A 115 0.70 10.90 4.22
CA PHE A 115 1.92 10.96 5.04
C PHE A 115 1.61 10.76 6.53
N ALA A 116 0.55 11.40 7.06
CA ALA A 116 0.14 11.24 8.44
C ALA A 116 -0.26 9.80 8.78
N GLN A 117 -1.04 9.14 7.92
CA GLN A 117 -1.44 7.75 8.08
C GLN A 117 -0.23 6.81 8.16
N TRP A 118 0.74 6.97 7.25
CA TRP A 118 1.94 6.14 7.22
C TRP A 118 2.89 6.44 8.39
N LEU A 119 2.97 7.70 8.82
CA LEU A 119 3.68 8.07 10.04
C LEU A 119 3.08 7.38 11.27
N ILE A 120 1.75 7.40 11.42
CA ILE A 120 1.04 6.74 12.53
C ILE A 120 1.30 5.23 12.51
N ASN A 121 1.31 4.60 11.33
CA ASN A 121 1.70 3.20 11.20
C ASN A 121 3.15 2.96 11.64
N GLY A 122 4.09 3.79 11.19
CA GLY A 122 5.50 3.71 11.62
C GLY A 122 5.68 3.89 13.13
N ILE A 123 4.94 4.82 13.75
CA ILE A 123 4.89 5.00 15.20
C ILE A 123 4.32 3.75 15.88
N SER A 124 3.27 3.15 15.33
CA SER A 124 2.66 1.94 15.88
C SER A 124 3.65 0.76 15.87
N ILE A 125 4.43 0.62 14.79
CA ILE A 125 5.54 -0.35 14.72
C ILE A 125 6.57 -0.02 15.81
N TYR A 126 6.98 1.24 15.94
CA TYR A 126 7.97 1.65 16.95
C TYR A 126 7.50 1.35 18.38
N VAL A 127 6.24 1.64 18.69
CA VAL A 127 5.62 1.33 20.00
C VAL A 127 5.58 -0.18 20.24
N ALA A 128 5.30 -0.99 19.20
CA ALA A 128 5.37 -2.44 19.30
C ALA A 128 6.79 -2.97 19.55
N LEU A 129 7.83 -2.34 19.00
CA LEU A 129 9.21 -2.70 19.32
C LEU A 129 9.55 -2.30 20.76
N TRP A 130 9.12 -1.12 21.17
CA TRP A 130 9.36 -0.59 22.50
C TRP A 130 8.71 -1.44 23.61
N SER A 131 7.51 -1.99 23.38
CA SER A 131 6.83 -2.86 24.35
C SER A 131 7.58 -4.17 24.65
N PHE A 132 8.45 -4.62 23.74
CA PHE A 132 9.33 -5.78 23.91
C PHE A 132 10.75 -5.39 24.34
N ASN A 133 10.98 -4.16 24.82
CA ASN A 133 12.29 -3.62 25.20
C ASN A 133 13.31 -3.57 24.04
N ILE A 134 12.87 -3.59 22.79
CA ILE A 134 13.75 -3.47 21.61
C ILE A 134 14.07 -1.99 21.41
N ARG A 135 15.26 -1.56 21.87
CA ARG A 135 15.71 -0.17 21.80
C ARG A 135 16.45 0.10 20.49
N VAL A 136 15.69 0.27 19.42
CA VAL A 136 16.21 0.73 18.12
C VAL A 136 15.87 2.20 17.88
N SER A 137 16.55 2.83 16.92
CA SER A 137 16.16 4.16 16.44
C SER A 137 14.74 4.10 15.84
N PRO A 138 13.91 5.15 16.00
CA PRO A 138 12.62 5.24 15.30
C PRO A 138 12.71 5.01 13.79
N LEU A 139 13.87 5.32 13.20
CA LEU A 139 14.15 5.10 11.78
C LEU A 139 14.12 3.62 11.38
N ALA A 140 14.46 2.71 12.29
CA ALA A 140 14.34 1.27 12.05
C ALA A 140 12.87 0.86 11.84
N ALA A 141 11.94 1.50 12.54
CA ALA A 141 10.51 1.25 12.36
C ALA A 141 10.02 1.69 10.97
N PHE A 142 10.61 2.72 10.37
CA PHE A 142 10.31 3.11 8.99
C PHE A 142 10.85 2.11 7.94
N VAL A 143 11.98 1.46 8.22
CA VAL A 143 12.46 0.35 7.38
C VAL A 143 11.47 -0.81 7.44
N VAL A 144 11.07 -1.22 8.65
CA VAL A 144 10.05 -2.26 8.85
C VAL A 144 8.74 -1.89 8.16
N LEU A 145 8.30 -0.63 8.28
CA LEU A 145 7.09 -0.11 7.63
C LEU A 145 7.14 -0.32 6.12
N GLY A 146 8.21 0.15 5.46
CA GLY A 146 8.36 0.02 4.03
C GLY A 146 8.43 -1.42 3.57
N VAL A 147 9.29 -2.24 4.20
CA VAL A 147 9.44 -3.66 3.85
C VAL A 147 8.13 -4.43 4.07
N THR A 148 7.38 -4.12 5.13
CA THR A 148 6.07 -4.73 5.39
C THR A 148 5.04 -4.29 4.35
N ALA A 149 4.99 -3.01 4.01
CA ALA A 149 4.09 -2.48 3.00
C ALA A 149 4.30 -3.13 1.62
N PHE A 150 5.56 -3.40 1.24
CA PHE A 150 5.86 -4.21 0.07
C PHE A 150 5.50 -5.68 0.25
N GLY A 151 5.81 -6.28 1.39
CA GLY A 151 5.49 -7.69 1.67
C GLY A 151 4.01 -8.00 1.53
N VAL A 152 3.13 -7.13 2.01
CA VAL A 152 1.66 -7.32 1.92
C VAL A 152 1.09 -7.10 0.50
N THR A 153 1.89 -6.61 -0.45
CA THR A 153 1.46 -6.61 -1.86
C THR A 153 1.45 -8.00 -2.47
N VAL A 154 2.19 -8.95 -1.88
CA VAL A 154 2.21 -10.33 -2.33
C VAL A 154 0.92 -11.01 -1.86
N PRO A 155 0.12 -11.59 -2.77
CA PRO A 155 -1.10 -12.30 -2.38
C PRO A 155 -0.74 -13.46 -1.43
N SER A 156 -1.36 -13.47 -0.24
CA SER A 156 -1.04 -14.42 0.83
C SER A 156 -2.27 -14.81 1.65
N THR A 157 -2.06 -15.49 2.78
CA THR A 157 -3.12 -15.89 3.71
C THR A 157 -3.89 -14.68 4.24
N PRO A 158 -5.20 -14.84 4.56
CA PRO A 158 -5.99 -13.78 5.17
C PRO A 158 -5.30 -13.22 6.42
N GLY A 159 -5.16 -11.90 6.49
CA GLY A 159 -4.48 -11.22 7.58
C GLY A 159 -2.96 -11.24 7.53
N PHE A 160 -2.34 -11.73 6.44
CA PHE A 160 -0.90 -11.65 6.17
C PHE A 160 0.00 -12.28 7.26
N PHE A 161 -0.53 -13.29 7.96
CA PHE A 161 0.23 -14.04 8.96
C PHE A 161 1.40 -14.77 8.30
N GLY A 162 2.58 -14.62 8.88
CA GLY A 162 3.84 -15.11 8.33
C GLY A 162 4.58 -14.04 7.52
N VAL A 163 3.89 -13.32 6.62
CA VAL A 163 4.50 -12.26 5.80
C VAL A 163 4.94 -11.09 6.68
N VAL A 164 4.07 -10.61 7.56
CA VAL A 164 4.41 -9.50 8.47
C VAL A 164 5.55 -9.89 9.41
N GLN A 165 5.53 -11.11 9.95
CA GLN A 165 6.58 -11.63 10.82
C GLN A 165 7.93 -11.72 10.08
N PHE A 166 7.90 -12.18 8.82
CA PHE A 166 9.07 -12.23 7.96
C PHE A 166 9.63 -10.84 7.68
N CYS A 167 8.78 -9.87 7.32
CA CYS A 167 9.20 -8.49 7.08
C CYS A 167 9.84 -7.84 8.32
N PHE A 168 9.28 -8.06 9.52
CA PHE A 168 9.85 -7.58 10.77
C PHE A 168 11.23 -8.18 11.05
N THR A 169 11.34 -9.52 11.00
CA THR A 169 12.60 -10.22 11.26
C THR A 169 13.68 -9.85 10.24
N LEU A 170 13.33 -9.79 8.96
CA LEU A 170 14.24 -9.39 7.88
C LEU A 170 14.77 -7.96 8.08
N SER A 171 13.88 -7.01 8.35
CA SER A 171 14.24 -5.60 8.50
C SER A 171 15.08 -5.36 9.76
N LEU A 172 14.68 -5.94 10.89
CA LEU A 172 15.32 -5.69 12.19
C LEU A 172 16.63 -6.46 12.38
N LYS A 173 16.88 -7.50 11.58
CA LYS A 173 18.18 -8.19 11.53
C LYS A 173 19.32 -7.22 11.20
N ALA A 174 19.09 -6.27 10.29
CA ALA A 174 20.08 -5.24 9.94
C ALA A 174 20.42 -4.31 11.12
N PHE A 175 19.55 -4.26 12.13
CA PHE A 175 19.73 -3.47 13.36
C PHE A 175 20.20 -4.32 14.55
N GLY A 176 20.61 -5.57 14.32
CA GLY A 176 21.13 -6.47 15.36
C GLY A 176 20.07 -7.02 16.33
N VAL A 177 18.78 -6.93 15.98
CA VAL A 177 17.69 -7.47 16.80
C VAL A 177 17.59 -8.98 16.59
N SER A 178 17.34 -9.73 17.67
CA SER A 178 17.18 -11.18 17.58
C SER A 178 15.89 -11.55 16.82
N ASN A 179 15.91 -12.68 16.11
CA ASN A 179 14.71 -13.16 15.39
C ASN A 179 13.53 -13.41 16.34
N ALA A 180 13.79 -13.89 17.56
CA ALA A 180 12.76 -14.16 18.55
C ALA A 180 12.06 -12.88 19.03
N ASP A 181 12.82 -11.82 19.29
CA ASP A 181 12.27 -10.53 19.72
C ASP A 181 11.49 -9.86 18.59
N ALA A 182 12.07 -9.81 17.38
CA ALA A 182 11.42 -9.26 16.20
C ALA A 182 10.12 -9.99 15.86
N PHE A 183 10.12 -11.33 15.95
CA PHE A 183 8.91 -12.14 15.77
C PHE A 183 7.85 -11.81 16.82
N SER A 184 8.21 -11.75 18.09
CA SER A 184 7.27 -11.46 19.18
C SER A 184 6.64 -10.08 19.05
N ALA A 185 7.44 -9.06 18.75
CA ALA A 185 6.95 -7.70 18.50
C ALA A 185 6.04 -7.62 17.26
N SER A 186 6.34 -8.39 16.20
CA SER A 186 5.50 -8.42 14.99
C SER A 186 4.11 -9.01 15.24
N ILE A 187 4.02 -10.04 16.09
CA ILE A 187 2.72 -10.64 16.46
C ILE A 187 1.90 -9.61 17.23
N TYR A 188 2.51 -8.95 18.21
CA TYR A 188 1.83 -7.89 18.96
C TYR A 188 1.35 -6.76 18.06
N TYR A 189 2.22 -6.26 17.17
CA TYR A 189 1.85 -5.25 16.18
C TYR A 189 0.65 -5.72 15.33
N GLN A 190 0.73 -6.91 14.73
CA GLN A 190 -0.31 -7.43 13.85
C GLN A 190 -1.65 -7.54 14.57
N LEU A 191 -1.67 -8.15 15.76
CA LEU A 191 -2.90 -8.34 16.53
C LEU A 191 -3.48 -7.00 17.02
N SER A 192 -2.63 -6.04 17.38
CA SER A 192 -3.06 -4.71 17.82
C SER A 192 -3.76 -3.89 16.73
N GLN A 193 -3.45 -4.14 15.46
CA GLN A 193 -4.12 -3.49 14.32
C GLN A 193 -5.30 -4.33 13.82
N TYR A 194 -5.10 -5.64 13.70
CA TYR A 194 -6.06 -6.54 13.11
C TYR A 194 -7.34 -6.64 13.94
N PHE A 195 -7.25 -6.96 15.23
CA PHE A 195 -8.44 -7.20 16.05
C PHE A 195 -9.32 -5.95 16.22
N PRO A 196 -8.81 -4.76 16.61
CA PRO A 196 -9.68 -3.60 16.80
C PRO A 196 -10.40 -3.20 15.52
N VAL A 197 -9.70 -3.20 14.38
CA VAL A 197 -10.31 -2.87 13.08
C VAL A 197 -11.37 -3.91 12.71
N THR A 198 -11.08 -5.20 12.86
CA THR A 198 -12.05 -6.27 12.60
C THR A 198 -13.26 -6.17 13.51
N PHE A 199 -13.08 -5.96 14.83
CA PHE A 199 -14.21 -5.86 15.76
C PHE A 199 -15.10 -4.65 15.48
N ILE A 200 -14.52 -3.49 15.16
CA ILE A 200 -15.28 -2.30 14.78
C ILE A 200 -16.05 -2.58 13.48
N GLY A 201 -15.39 -3.16 12.48
CA GLY A 201 -16.04 -3.53 11.22
C GLY A 201 -17.21 -4.49 11.42
N LEU A 202 -17.02 -5.55 12.21
CA LEU A 202 -18.07 -6.52 12.55
C LEU A 202 -19.22 -5.88 13.33
N TYR A 203 -18.91 -5.00 14.28
CA TYR A 203 -19.94 -4.30 15.06
C TYR A 203 -20.86 -3.47 14.17
N TYR A 204 -20.29 -2.67 13.25
CA TYR A 204 -21.08 -1.85 12.34
C TYR A 204 -21.77 -2.68 11.25
N SER A 205 -21.12 -3.72 10.73
CA SER A 205 -21.73 -4.65 9.77
C SER A 205 -22.99 -5.32 10.35
N ASN A 206 -22.93 -5.78 11.61
CA ASN A 206 -24.08 -6.36 12.29
C ASN A 206 -25.18 -5.31 12.57
N ARG A 207 -24.80 -4.07 12.92
CA ARG A 207 -25.74 -2.98 13.20
C ARG A 207 -26.52 -2.52 11.95
N GLU A 208 -25.85 -2.46 10.81
CA GLU A 208 -26.45 -2.06 9.52
C GLU A 208 -27.16 -3.23 8.81
N GLY A 209 -27.14 -4.44 9.40
CA GLY A 209 -27.82 -5.61 8.86
C GLY A 209 -27.20 -6.14 7.56
N LEU A 210 -25.96 -5.76 7.26
CA LEU A 210 -25.21 -6.24 6.09
C LEU A 210 -24.92 -7.73 6.29
N LYS A 211 -25.71 -8.61 5.66
CA LYS A 211 -25.43 -10.03 5.69
C LYS A 211 -24.25 -10.31 4.77
N PHE A 212 -23.31 -11.12 5.23
CA PHE A 212 -22.23 -11.62 4.38
C PHE A 212 -22.76 -12.28 3.09
N SER A 213 -23.94 -12.89 3.15
CA SER A 213 -24.65 -13.45 2.00
C SER A 213 -25.08 -12.42 0.95
N ASP A 214 -25.39 -11.18 1.36
CA ASP A 214 -25.80 -10.13 0.42
C ASP A 214 -24.56 -9.58 -0.31
N ALA A 215 -23.44 -9.43 0.40
CA ALA A 215 -22.16 -9.04 -0.18
C ALA A 215 -21.58 -10.13 -1.10
N GLU A 216 -21.74 -11.41 -0.74
CA GLU A 216 -21.33 -12.55 -1.55
C GLU A 216 -22.19 -12.65 -2.81
N GLN A 217 -23.52 -12.53 -2.71
CA GLN A 217 -24.40 -12.49 -3.88
C GLN A 217 -24.15 -11.30 -4.80
N GLU A 218 -23.78 -10.13 -4.25
CA GLU A 218 -23.47 -8.96 -5.06
C GLU A 218 -22.11 -9.09 -5.76
N ALA A 219 -21.11 -9.68 -5.08
CA ALA A 219 -19.83 -10.03 -5.71
C ALA A 219 -20.00 -11.13 -6.78
N GLU A 220 -20.82 -12.15 -6.51
CA GLU A 220 -21.12 -13.24 -7.44
C GLU A 220 -21.93 -12.72 -8.64
N LYS A 221 -22.89 -11.81 -8.42
CA LYS A 221 -23.59 -11.09 -9.51
C LYS A 221 -22.66 -10.20 -10.32
N GLU A 222 -21.75 -9.46 -9.70
CA GLU A 222 -20.78 -8.66 -10.45
C GLU A 222 -19.87 -9.58 -11.28
N LEU A 223 -19.44 -10.72 -10.74
CA LEU A 223 -18.67 -11.72 -11.48
C LEU A 223 -19.50 -12.36 -12.61
N GLU A 224 -20.76 -12.71 -12.37
CA GLU A 224 -21.67 -13.26 -13.37
C GLU A 224 -22.10 -12.23 -14.43
N GLU A 225 -22.20 -10.93 -14.12
CA GLU A 225 -22.41 -9.86 -15.11
C GLU A 225 -21.14 -9.63 -15.95
N LEU A 226 -19.97 -9.80 -15.33
CA LEU A 226 -18.68 -9.79 -16.01
C LEU A 226 -18.52 -11.02 -16.92
N GLU A 227 -19.00 -12.19 -16.52
CA GLU A 227 -18.91 -13.46 -17.26
C GLU A 227 -20.05 -13.64 -18.29
N GLY A 228 -21.28 -13.27 -17.96
CA GLY A 228 -22.51 -13.50 -18.74
C GLY A 228 -22.81 -12.44 -19.80
N GLY A 229 -22.21 -11.25 -19.72
CA GLY A 229 -22.28 -10.24 -20.79
C GLY A 229 -21.36 -10.53 -21.99
N SER A 230 -21.05 -11.80 -22.29
CA SER A 230 -20.19 -12.26 -23.39
C SER A 230 -20.91 -13.17 -24.40
N ALA A 231 -22.24 -13.09 -24.47
CA ALA A 231 -23.05 -13.77 -25.49
C ALA A 231 -23.57 -12.77 -26.54
#